data_AF-A0A2X1XDA3-F1
#
_entry.id   AF-A0A2X1XDA3-F1
#
_cell.length_a   1.000
_cell.length_b   1.000
_cell.length_c   1.000
_cell.angle_alpha   90.00
_cell.angle_beta   90.00
_cell.angle_gamma   90.00
#
_symmetry.space_group_name_H-M   'P 1'
#
loop_
_entity.id
_entity.type
_entity.pdbx_description
1 polymer ?
#
loop_
_entity_poly.entity_id
_entity_poly.type
_entity_poly.pdbx_seq_one_letter_code
_entity_poly.pdbx_strand_id
1 'polypeptide(L)' 'MGSAASVSANMAAISIGSDTGGSVRQPSSFCKTVGMKPTYGSISRFGMSSMANTFDQPGVIANDVRDLAMMFT' A
#
# COMPACT_ATOMS: atom_id res chain seq x y z
N MET A 1 7.39 3.28 -5.56
CA MET A 1 6.86 3.69 -6.89
C MET A 1 6.42 2.49 -7.73
N GLY A 2 7.21 1.42 -7.85
CA GLY A 2 6.85 0.22 -8.63
C GLY A 2 5.45 -0.33 -8.36
N SER A 3 5.05 -0.53 -7.10
CA SER A 3 3.71 -1.02 -6.73
C SER A 3 2.57 -0.11 -7.21
N ALA A 4 2.72 1.21 -7.12
CA ALA A 4 1.69 2.15 -7.61
C ALA A 4 1.67 2.23 -9.13
N ALA A 5 2.86 2.21 -9.76
CA ALA A 5 2.99 2.24 -11.21
C ALA A 5 2.39 0.98 -11.86
N SER A 6 2.63 -0.21 -11.29
CA SER A 6 2.08 -1.47 -11.82
C SER A 6 0.55 -1.51 -11.77
N VAL A 7 -0.05 -0.95 -10.72
CA VAL A 7 -1.51 -0.80 -10.61
C VAL A 7 -2.04 0.22 -11.62
N SER A 8 -1.40 1.39 -11.72
CA SER A 8 -1.79 2.43 -12.68
C SER A 8 -1.68 1.97 -14.14
N ALA A 9 -0.72 1.09 -14.43
CA ALA A 9 -0.51 0.51 -15.75
C ALA A 9 -1.37 -0.73 -16.03
N ASN A 10 -2.28 -1.09 -15.12
CA ASN A 10 -3.11 -2.30 -15.19
C ASN A 10 -2.30 -3.60 -15.34
N MET A 11 -1.06 -3.63 -14.84
CA MET A 11 -0.23 -4.83 -14.78
C MET A 11 -0.58 -5.69 -13.56
N ALA A 12 -1.18 -5.09 -12.54
CA ALA A 12 -1.73 -5.76 -11.37
C ALA A 12 -3.04 -5.08 -10.97
N ALA A 13 -4.04 -5.86 -10.54
CA ALA A 13 -5.30 -5.30 -10.03
C ALA A 13 -5.09 -4.57 -8.69
N ILE A 14 -4.26 -5.16 -7.83
CA ILE A 14 -3.93 -4.64 -6.51
C ILE A 14 -2.44 -4.91 -6.25
N SER A 15 -1.79 -4.06 -5.47
CA SER A 15 -0.41 -4.26 -5.04
C SER A 15 -0.20 -3.90 -3.57
N ILE A 16 0.89 -4.41 -3.00
CA ILE A 16 1.31 -4.15 -1.63
C ILE A 16 2.54 -3.24 -1.63
N GLY A 17 2.60 -2.34 -0.65
CA GLY A 17 3.80 -1.59 -0.32
C GLY A 17 3.97 -1.49 1.19
N SER A 18 5.08 -0.92 1.65
CA SER A 18 5.24 -0.51 3.04
C SER A 18 5.03 1.00 3.14
N ASP A 19 4.42 1.46 4.22
CA ASP A 19 4.29 2.88 4.55
C ASP A 19 4.86 3.10 5.95
N THR A 20 6.05 3.72 5.98
CA THR A 20 6.72 4.17 7.21
C THR A 20 6.54 5.68 7.38
N GLY A 21 6.81 6.43 6.32
CA GLY A 21 6.70 7.89 6.28
C GLY A 21 5.78 8.42 5.17
N GLY A 22 4.99 7.55 4.52
CA GLY A 22 4.20 7.91 3.34
C GLY A 22 4.51 7.11 2.09
N SER A 23 5.31 6.04 2.18
CA SER A 23 5.80 5.27 1.04
C SER A 23 4.72 4.51 0.24
N VAL A 24 3.46 4.48 0.71
CA VAL A 24 2.29 4.03 -0.07
C VAL A 24 1.48 5.24 -0.55
N ARG A 25 1.22 6.21 0.34
CA ARG A 25 0.38 7.38 0.01
C ARG A 25 1.01 8.32 -1.02
N GLN A 26 2.30 8.63 -0.87
CA GLN A 26 3.05 9.50 -1.78
C GLN A 26 3.06 8.98 -3.22
N PRO A 27 3.50 7.73 -3.51
CA PRO A 27 3.50 7.25 -4.89
C PRO A 27 2.08 7.12 -5.47
N SER A 28 1.08 6.80 -4.66
CA SER A 28 -0.32 6.71 -5.14
C SER A 28 -0.83 8.07 -5.64
N SER A 29 -0.44 9.16 -4.97
CA SER A 29 -0.74 10.53 -5.43
C SER A 29 -0.09 10.88 -6.78
N PHE A 30 1.08 10.31 -7.09
CA PHE A 30 1.78 10.56 -8.35
C PHE A 30 1.32 9.64 -9.49
N CYS A 31 0.87 8.43 -9.16
CA CYS A 31 0.46 7.42 -10.15
C CYS A 31 -1.05 7.36 -10.40
N LYS A 32 -1.84 8.29 -9.85
CA LYS A 32 -3.32 8.30 -9.96
C LYS A 32 -3.98 7.01 -9.47
N THR A 33 -3.50 6.48 -8.35
CA THR A 33 -4.08 5.31 -7.69
C THR A 33 -4.51 5.66 -6.27
N VAL A 34 -5.26 4.75 -5.64
CA VAL A 34 -5.64 4.85 -4.23
C VAL A 34 -4.64 4.07 -3.40
N GLY A 35 -4.04 4.71 -2.38
CA GLY A 35 -3.10 4.08 -1.46
C GLY A 35 -3.54 4.22 0.00
N MET A 36 -3.72 3.10 0.70
CA MET A 36 -4.11 3.09 2.11
C MET A 36 -2.95 2.66 3.00
N LYS A 37 -2.70 3.47 4.03
CA LYS A 37 -1.91 3.09 5.19
C LYS A 37 -2.89 2.63 6.29
N PRO A 38 -2.91 1.35 6.68
CA PRO A 38 -3.82 0.89 7.71
C PRO A 38 -3.45 1.42 9.09
N THR A 39 -4.37 1.21 10.04
CA THR A 39 -4.10 1.41 11.46
C THR A 39 -2.97 0.49 11.90
N TYR A 40 -2.10 0.99 12.78
CA TYR A 40 -0.96 0.22 13.27
C TYR A 40 -1.42 -1.09 13.91
N GLY A 41 -0.81 -2.20 13.48
CA GLY A 41 -1.14 -3.54 13.99
C GLY A 41 -2.35 -4.22 13.32
N SER A 42 -3.10 -3.54 12.44
CA SER A 42 -4.22 -4.18 11.73
C SER A 42 -3.79 -5.24 10.71
N ILE A 43 -2.57 -5.14 10.19
CA ILE A 43 -1.98 -6.14 9.29
C ILE A 43 -0.67 -6.62 9.92
N SER A 44 -0.49 -7.95 9.95
CA SER A 44 0.74 -8.57 10.43
C SER A 44 1.95 -8.13 9.60
N ARG A 45 3.08 -7.93 10.26
CA ARG A 45 4.37 -7.58 9.63
C ARG A 45 5.35 -8.76 9.61
N PHE A 46 4.87 -9.96 9.92
CA PHE A 46 5.70 -11.15 9.86
C PHE A 46 6.24 -11.36 8.44
N GLY A 47 7.56 -11.54 8.32
CA GLY A 47 8.24 -11.69 7.02
C GLY A 47 8.51 -10.37 6.28
N MET A 48 8.11 -9.22 6.83
CA MET A 48 8.43 -7.90 6.25
C MET A 48 9.76 -7.39 6.80
N SER A 49 10.65 -6.93 5.92
CA SER A 49 11.87 -6.22 6.34
C SER A 49 11.51 -4.89 7.00
N SER A 50 12.08 -4.62 8.17
CA SER A 50 11.82 -3.40 8.93
C SER A 50 12.71 -2.25 8.48
N MET A 51 12.12 -1.06 8.33
CA MET A 51 12.83 0.21 8.22
C MET A 51 12.76 0.98 9.54
N ALA A 52 11.56 1.09 10.12
CA ALA A 52 11.34 1.62 11.46
C ALA A 52 10.18 0.86 12.12
N ASN A 53 10.52 -0.12 12.95
CA ASN A 53 9.59 -1.10 13.51
C ASN A 53 8.30 -0.55 14.14
N THR A 54 8.32 0.66 14.70
CA THR A 54 7.13 1.27 15.30
C THR A 54 6.27 2.03 14.30
N PHE A 55 6.82 2.36 13.14
CA PHE A 55 6.18 3.17 12.10
C PHE A 55 5.88 2.40 10.82
N ASP A 56 6.40 1.19 10.65
CA ASP A 56 6.13 0.38 9.47
C ASP A 56 4.70 -0.16 9.46
N GLN A 57 3.96 0.06 8.38
CA GLN A 57 2.69 -0.61 8.10
C GLN A 57 2.70 -1.21 6.68
N PRO A 58 2.22 -2.45 6.49
CA PRO A 58 1.92 -2.95 5.14
C PRO A 58 0.71 -2.17 4.62
N GLY A 59 0.85 -1.46 3.51
CA GLY A 59 -0.23 -0.71 2.87
C GLY A 59 -0.66 -1.34 1.55
N VAL A 60 -1.88 -0.99 1.14
CA VAL A 60 -2.54 -1.52 -0.06
C VAL A 60 -2.67 -0.41 -1.09
N ILE A 61 -2.46 -0.75 -2.36
CA ILE A 61 -2.63 0.15 -3.50
C ILE A 61 -3.57 -0.50 -4.53
N ALA A 62 -4.60 0.22 -4.96
CA ALA A 62 -5.55 -0.21 -5.98
C ALA A 62 -5.98 0.97 -6.87
N ASN A 63 -6.70 0.71 -7.96
CA ASN A 63 -7.23 1.76 -8.83
C ASN A 63 -8.47 2.44 -8.24
N ASP A 64 -9.20 1.78 -7.34
CA ASP A 64 -10.33 2.36 -6.63
C ASP A 64 -10.42 1.90 -5.16
N VAL A 65 -11.30 2.56 -4.41
CA VAL A 65 -11.48 2.33 -2.96
C VAL A 65 -12.17 0.99 -2.67
N ARG A 66 -12.98 0.47 -3.60
CA ARG A 66 -13.72 -0.78 -3.41
C ARG A 66 -12.77 -1.97 -3.51
N ASP A 67 -11.91 -2.01 -4.51
CA ASP A 67 -10.88 -3.04 -4.66
C ASP A 67 -9.92 -3.04 -3.47
N LEU A 68 -9.53 -1.85 -3.03
CA LEU A 68 -8.73 -1.68 -1.84
C LEU A 68 -9.41 -2.25 -0.60
N ALA A 69 -10.71 -1.95 -0.40
CA ALA A 69 -11.48 -2.46 0.73
C ALA A 69 -11.60 -3.99 0.72
N MET A 70 -11.79 -4.60 -0.45
CA MET A 70 -11.88 -6.07 -0.59
C MET A 70 -10.59 -6.78 -0.16
N MET A 71 -9.43 -6.15 -0.29
CA MET A 71 -8.17 -6.74 0.19
C MET A 71 -7.97 -6.56 1.71
N PHE A 72 -8.55 -5.51 2.29
CA PHE A 72 -8.36 -5.18 3.70
C PHE A 72 -9.33 -5.92 4.64
N THR A 73 -10.49 -6.36 4.14
CA THR A 73 -11.49 -7.14 4.88
C THR A 73 -11.22 -8.63 4.86
#